data_AF-A0A120G5J2-F1
#
_entry.id   AF-A0A120G5J2-F1
#
_cell.length_a   1.000
_cell.length_b   1.000
_cell.length_c   1.000
_cell.angle_alpha   90.00
_cell.angle_beta   90.00
_cell.angle_gamma   90.00
#
_symmetry.space_group_name_H-M   'P 1'
#
loop_
_entity.id
_entity.type
_entity.pdbx_description
1 polymer ?
#
loop_
_entity_poly.entity_id
_entity_poly.type
_entity_poly.pdbx_seq_one_letter_code
_entity_poly.pdbx_strand_id
1 'polypeptide(L)'
;MTSANSSANQALDPAPSEALEQFLGSFTETTVVFRYLDLLAERTQALEQRIGLNELNQLRRENKHLREQVKKRTTASLDLLTLYLPIIYHNFWNTVRPDELAMLAGSSQVPMIPSPYHEPDGALVSSMKQRFLHLTEEARTSVVAFCHQLPYQLTVRRSMQSLLETSA
;
A
#
# COMPACT_ATOMS: atom_id res chain seq x y z
N MET A 1 -45.68 58.26 -67.30
CA MET A 1 -46.76 57.74 -66.43
C MET A 1 -46.12 56.67 -65.57
N THR A 2 -45.62 57.04 -64.38
CA THR A 2 -46.29 57.10 -63.07
C THR A 2 -46.09 55.80 -62.27
N SER A 3 -45.44 55.99 -61.13
CA SER A 3 -45.12 55.09 -60.02
C SER A 3 -46.27 54.20 -59.53
N ALA A 4 -45.92 53.05 -58.94
CA ALA A 4 -46.58 52.55 -57.73
C ALA A 4 -45.68 51.55 -56.97
N ASN A 5 -45.20 51.99 -55.80
CA ASN A 5 -44.74 51.18 -54.68
C ASN A 5 -45.81 50.15 -54.26
N SER A 6 -45.40 49.02 -53.68
CA SER A 6 -45.80 48.62 -52.29
C SER A 6 -45.25 47.24 -51.90
N SER A 7 -44.28 47.26 -50.99
CA SER A 7 -44.25 46.54 -49.72
C SER A 7 -44.48 45.02 -49.68
N ALA A 8 -43.42 44.30 -49.27
CA ALA A 8 -43.53 43.37 -48.16
C ALA A 8 -42.17 43.22 -47.49
N ASN A 9 -42.00 43.93 -46.37
CA ASN A 9 -40.94 43.72 -45.39
C ASN A 9 -40.88 42.24 -45.02
N GLN A 10 -39.85 41.54 -45.45
CA GLN A 10 -39.42 40.31 -44.80
C GLN A 10 -38.37 40.74 -43.78
N ALA A 11 -38.79 40.79 -42.51
CA ALA A 11 -37.89 40.89 -41.38
C ALA A 11 -36.87 39.75 -41.51
N LEU A 12 -35.66 40.08 -41.93
CA LEU A 12 -34.51 39.21 -41.73
C LEU A 12 -34.29 39.20 -40.23
N ASP A 13 -34.50 38.06 -39.60
CA ASP A 13 -33.95 37.79 -38.29
C ASP A 13 -32.45 38.18 -38.32
N PRO A 14 -32.00 39.06 -37.41
CA PRO A 14 -30.59 39.41 -37.37
C PRO A 14 -29.81 38.12 -37.13
N ALA A 15 -28.79 37.89 -37.96
CA ALA A 15 -27.94 36.73 -37.83
C ALA A 15 -27.37 36.68 -36.40
N PRO A 16 -27.16 35.50 -35.80
CA PRO A 16 -26.62 35.38 -34.44
C PRO A 16 -25.27 36.09 -34.26
N SER A 17 -24.56 36.34 -35.36
CA SER A 17 -23.36 37.17 -35.45
C SER A 17 -23.63 38.66 -35.22
N GLU A 18 -24.72 39.24 -35.74
CA GLU A 18 -25.07 40.65 -35.51
C GLU A 18 -25.50 40.91 -34.05
N ALA A 19 -26.18 39.95 -33.42
CA ALA A 19 -26.52 40.03 -32.00
C ALA A 19 -25.27 39.94 -31.11
N LEU A 20 -24.29 39.13 -31.51
CA LEU A 20 -22.98 39.04 -30.86
C LEU A 20 -22.16 40.32 -31.05
N GLU A 21 -22.16 40.90 -32.24
CA GLU A 21 -21.46 42.14 -32.54
C GLU A 21 -22.09 43.35 -31.85
N GLN A 22 -23.42 43.43 -31.73
CA GLN A 22 -24.09 44.44 -30.91
C GLN A 22 -23.84 44.26 -29.42
N PHE A 23 -23.82 43.02 -28.93
CA PHE A 23 -23.49 42.72 -27.54
C PHE A 23 -22.03 43.09 -27.23
N LEU A 24 -21.09 42.72 -28.11
CA LEU A 24 -19.66 43.01 -27.96
C LEU A 24 -19.35 44.51 -28.17
N GLY A 25 -20.03 45.17 -29.10
CA GLY A 25 -19.89 46.61 -29.34
C GLY A 25 -20.40 47.48 -28.19
N SER A 26 -21.26 46.93 -27.32
CA SER A 26 -21.85 47.66 -26.18
C SER A 26 -21.00 47.62 -24.89
N PHE A 27 -20.02 46.72 -24.80
CA PHE A 27 -19.15 46.58 -23.63
C PHE A 27 -17.69 46.75 -24.04
N THR A 28 -17.06 47.83 -23.57
CA THR A 28 -15.62 48.12 -23.78
C THR A 28 -14.75 46.87 -23.67
N GLU A 29 -13.83 46.66 -24.63
CA GLU A 29 -12.92 45.49 -24.72
C GLU A 29 -12.32 45.08 -23.36
N THR A 30 -12.01 46.05 -22.50
CA THR A 30 -11.45 45.84 -21.17
C THR A 30 -12.38 45.03 -20.25
N THR A 31 -13.68 45.30 -20.25
CA THR A 31 -14.65 44.56 -19.41
C THR A 31 -14.81 43.11 -19.84
N VAL A 32 -14.73 42.82 -21.14
CA VAL A 32 -14.77 41.45 -21.67
C VAL A 32 -13.50 40.70 -21.30
N VAL A 33 -12.34 41.36 -21.41
CA VAL A 33 -11.04 40.79 -21.00
C VAL A 33 -11.01 40.45 -19.51
N PHE A 34 -11.48 41.34 -18.63
CA PHE A 34 -11.53 41.06 -17.19
C PHE A 34 -12.44 39.87 -16.84
N ARG A 35 -13.64 39.78 -17.45
CA ARG A 35 -14.51 38.61 -17.25
C ARG A 35 -13.86 37.31 -17.71
N TYR A 36 -13.08 37.35 -18.77
CA TYR A 36 -12.36 36.18 -19.26
C TYR A 36 -11.24 35.76 -18.30
N LEU A 37 -10.50 36.72 -17.73
CA LEU A 37 -9.47 36.46 -16.71
C LEU A 37 -10.08 35.85 -15.44
N ASP A 38 -11.22 36.36 -14.97
CA ASP A 38 -11.92 35.81 -13.81
C ASP A 38 -12.37 34.36 -14.05
N LEU A 39 -12.91 34.07 -15.24
CA LEU A 39 -13.32 32.72 -15.62
C LEU A 39 -12.13 31.75 -15.68
N LEU A 40 -10.97 32.20 -16.18
CA LEU A 40 -9.74 31.40 -16.21
C LEU A 40 -9.22 31.13 -14.80
N ALA A 41 -9.26 32.11 -13.90
CA ALA A 41 -8.86 31.93 -12.51
C ALA A 41 -9.74 30.89 -11.80
N GLU A 42 -11.06 30.98 -11.98
CA GLU A 42 -12.02 30.03 -11.39
C GLU A 42 -11.81 28.61 -11.94
N ARG A 43 -11.57 28.47 -13.25
CA ARG A 43 -11.27 27.17 -13.87
C ARG A 43 -9.96 26.57 -13.38
N THR A 44 -8.93 27.40 -13.23
CA THR A 44 -7.62 26.97 -12.70
C THR A 44 -7.77 26.45 -11.27
N GLN A 45 -8.45 27.21 -10.42
CA GLN A 45 -8.69 26.81 -9.03
C GLN A 45 -9.50 25.51 -8.92
N ALA A 46 -10.53 25.33 -9.76
CA ALA A 46 -11.30 24.10 -9.80
C ALA A 46 -10.47 22.89 -10.26
N LEU A 47 -9.54 23.08 -11.20
CA LEU A 47 -8.64 22.02 -11.65
C LEU A 47 -7.62 21.65 -10.57
N GLU A 48 -7.00 22.63 -9.91
CA GLU A 48 -6.07 22.42 -8.81
C GLU A 48 -6.71 21.65 -7.65
N GLN A 49 -7.94 22.03 -7.27
CA GLN A 49 -8.69 21.31 -6.24
C GLN A 49 -8.97 19.86 -6.64
N ARG A 50 -9.35 19.61 -7.90
CA ARG A 50 -9.60 18.25 -8.40
C ARG A 50 -8.33 17.41 -8.46
N ILE A 51 -7.21 17.98 -8.90
CA ILE A 51 -5.91 17.31 -8.93
C ILE A 51 -5.48 16.97 -7.51
N GLY A 52 -5.52 17.93 -6.58
CA GLY A 52 -5.17 17.69 -5.18
C GLY A 52 -6.03 16.63 -4.51
N LEU A 53 -7.35 16.62 -4.76
CA LEU A 53 -8.24 15.55 -4.26
C LEU A 53 -7.92 14.19 -4.86
N ASN A 54 -7.60 14.11 -6.15
CA ASN A 54 -7.23 12.87 -6.82
C ASN A 54 -5.92 12.31 -6.28
N GLU A 55 -4.87 13.13 -6.13
CA GLU A 55 -3.59 12.74 -5.56
C GLU A 55 -3.74 12.24 -4.13
N LEU A 56 -4.51 12.95 -3.29
CA LEU A 56 -4.76 12.54 -1.91
C LEU A 56 -5.47 11.19 -1.84
N ASN A 57 -6.47 10.98 -2.71
CA ASN A 57 -7.17 9.70 -2.80
C ASN A 57 -6.26 8.57 -3.30
N GLN A 58 -5.39 8.85 -4.27
CA GLN A 58 -4.39 7.89 -4.75
C GLN A 58 -3.43 7.50 -3.64
N LEU A 59 -2.82 8.49 -2.97
CA LEU A 59 -1.89 8.26 -1.86
C LEU A 59 -2.56 7.49 -0.72
N ARG A 60 -3.82 7.76 -0.40
CA ARG A 60 -4.57 6.98 0.60
C ARG A 60 -4.75 5.52 0.19
N ARG A 61 -5.03 5.24 -1.09
CA ARG A 61 -5.15 3.87 -1.61
C ARG A 61 -3.80 3.16 -1.54
N GLU A 62 -2.73 3.82 -1.97
CA GLU A 62 -1.37 3.29 -1.90
C GLU A 62 -0.95 3.04 -0.44
N ASN A 63 -1.18 3.98 0.47
CA ASN A 63 -0.90 3.80 1.90
C ASN A 63 -1.69 2.62 2.48
N LYS A 64 -2.98 2.51 2.15
CA LYS A 64 -3.81 1.38 2.58
C LYS A 64 -3.24 0.07 2.03
N HIS A 65 -2.88 0.03 0.77
CA HIS A 65 -2.31 -1.15 0.13
C HIS A 65 -0.96 -1.55 0.74
N LEU A 66 -0.04 -0.60 0.96
CA LEU A 66 1.24 -0.83 1.63
C LEU A 66 1.05 -1.31 3.06
N ARG A 67 0.12 -0.71 3.82
CA ARG A 67 -0.23 -1.16 5.17
C ARG A 67 -0.78 -2.58 5.15
N GLU A 68 -1.60 -2.94 4.17
CA GLU A 68 -2.08 -4.32 3.99
C GLU A 68 -0.94 -5.27 3.62
N GLN A 69 0.00 -4.88 2.75
CA GLN A 69 1.18 -5.69 2.44
C GLN A 69 2.08 -5.89 3.67
N VAL A 70 2.29 -4.85 4.48
CA VAL A 70 3.05 -4.94 5.73
C VAL A 70 2.32 -5.82 6.74
N LYS A 71 0.99 -5.70 6.87
CA LYS A 71 0.19 -6.60 7.69
C LYS A 71 0.22 -8.05 7.21
N LYS A 72 0.35 -8.31 5.91
CA LYS A 72 0.54 -9.68 5.38
C LYS A 72 1.96 -10.20 5.65
N ARG A 73 2.94 -9.30 5.74
CA ARG A 73 4.26 -9.58 6.32
C ARG A 73 4.20 -9.47 7.85
N THR A 74 3.21 -10.09 8.50
CA THR A 74 3.30 -10.35 9.93
C THR A 74 4.53 -11.23 10.11
N THR A 75 5.63 -10.61 10.51
CA THR A 75 6.80 -11.32 10.99
C THR A 75 6.34 -12.18 12.15
N ALA A 76 6.72 -13.46 12.14
CA ALA A 76 6.40 -14.36 13.23
C ALA A 76 6.83 -13.69 14.55
N SER A 77 5.96 -13.73 15.56
CA SER A 77 6.26 -13.08 16.83
C SER A 77 7.60 -13.61 17.36
N LEU A 78 8.47 -12.69 17.78
CA LEU A 78 9.81 -13.01 18.24
C LEU A 78 9.81 -14.11 19.33
N ASP A 79 8.79 -14.12 20.19
CA ASP A 79 8.63 -15.13 21.25
C ASP A 79 8.44 -16.54 20.67
N LEU A 80 7.59 -16.68 19.65
CA LEU A 80 7.39 -17.97 18.96
C LEU A 80 8.67 -18.41 18.25
N LEU A 81 9.37 -17.49 17.58
CA LEU A 81 10.64 -17.79 16.93
C LEU A 81 11.68 -18.26 17.95
N THR A 82 11.81 -17.54 19.06
CA THR A 82 12.75 -17.86 20.13
C THR A 82 12.49 -19.25 20.73
N LEU A 83 11.21 -19.62 20.85
CA LEU A 83 10.79 -20.90 21.40
C LEU A 83 10.98 -22.07 20.42
N TYR A 84 10.63 -21.90 19.14
CA TYR A 84 10.55 -23.01 18.19
C TYR A 84 11.79 -23.20 17.32
N LEU A 85 12.58 -22.16 17.05
CA LEU A 85 13.81 -22.30 16.26
C LEU A 85 14.82 -23.32 16.82
N PRO A 86 15.14 -23.36 18.13
CA PRO A 86 16.02 -24.40 18.68
C PRO A 86 15.40 -25.81 18.70
N ILE A 87 14.08 -25.91 18.50
CA ILE A 87 13.36 -27.19 18.34
C ILE A 87 13.42 -27.67 16.88
N ILE A 88 13.42 -26.74 15.93
CA ILE A 88 13.47 -27.02 14.49
C ILE A 88 14.90 -27.33 14.04
N TYR A 89 15.88 -26.53 14.47
CA TYR A 89 17.27 -26.63 14.06
C TYR A 89 18.15 -27.18 15.18
N HIS A 90 19.22 -27.87 14.79
CA HIS A 90 20.31 -28.21 15.71
C HIS A 90 21.21 -27.00 15.96
N ASN A 91 21.65 -26.83 17.20
CA ASN A 91 22.62 -25.81 17.60
C ASN A 91 22.28 -24.38 17.13
N PHE A 92 20.99 -24.02 17.11
CA PHE A 92 20.53 -22.74 16.58
C PHE A 92 21.21 -21.54 17.28
N TRP A 93 21.13 -21.48 18.60
CA TRP A 93 21.70 -20.36 19.38
C TRP A 93 23.23 -20.34 19.46
N ASN A 94 23.89 -21.42 19.03
CA ASN A 94 25.34 -21.44 18.86
C ASN A 94 25.76 -20.89 17.50
N THR A 95 24.82 -20.72 16.56
CA THR A 95 25.07 -20.26 15.18
C THR A 95 24.52 -18.86 14.95
N VAL A 96 23.31 -18.57 15.44
CA VAL A 96 22.61 -17.29 15.24
C VAL A 96 22.59 -16.51 16.54
N ARG A 97 23.06 -15.25 16.49
CA ARG A 97 23.03 -14.38 17.66
C ARG A 97 21.61 -13.88 17.95
N PRO A 98 21.21 -13.70 19.21
CA PRO A 98 19.91 -13.09 19.56
C PRO A 98 19.66 -11.74 18.90
N ASP A 99 20.69 -10.90 18.80
CA ASP A 99 20.63 -9.60 18.13
C ASP A 99 20.27 -9.73 16.65
N GLU A 100 20.87 -10.72 15.96
CA GLU A 100 20.64 -10.99 14.55
C GLU A 100 19.23 -11.53 14.31
N LEU A 101 18.74 -12.41 15.19
CA LEU A 101 17.36 -12.87 15.12
C LEU A 101 16.37 -11.71 15.23
N ALA A 102 16.59 -10.78 16.18
CA ALA A 102 15.73 -9.62 16.35
C ALA A 102 15.69 -8.77 15.08
N MET A 103 16.85 -8.50 14.46
CA MET A 103 16.91 -7.78 13.18
C MET A 103 16.17 -8.49 12.06
N LEU A 104 16.36 -9.81 11.90
CA LEU A 104 15.69 -10.59 10.86
C LEU A 104 14.17 -10.67 11.08
N ALA A 105 13.73 -10.73 12.34
CA ALA A 105 12.32 -10.69 12.71
C ALA A 105 11.71 -9.28 12.64
N GLY A 106 12.51 -8.24 12.35
CA GLY A 106 12.07 -6.85 12.35
C GLY A 106 11.68 -6.32 13.73
N SER A 107 12.21 -6.94 14.80
CA SER A 107 11.96 -6.56 16.19
C SER A 107 13.07 -5.66 16.71
N SER A 108 12.70 -4.59 17.43
CA SER A 108 13.64 -3.76 18.19
C SER A 108 14.05 -4.41 19.52
N GLN A 109 13.29 -5.40 19.98
CA GLN A 109 13.57 -6.14 21.20
C GLN A 109 14.45 -7.34 20.89
N VAL A 110 15.57 -7.46 21.60
CA VAL A 110 16.47 -8.62 21.54
C VAL A 110 15.99 -9.66 22.56
N PRO A 111 15.85 -10.95 22.17
CA PRO A 111 15.45 -11.98 23.10
C PRO A 111 16.60 -12.31 24.06
N MET A 112 16.29 -12.43 25.36
CA MET A 112 17.27 -12.79 26.37
C MET A 112 17.45 -14.31 26.40
N ILE A 113 18.57 -14.80 25.86
CA ILE A 113 18.90 -16.22 25.83
C ILE A 113 19.89 -16.55 26.96
N PRO A 114 19.61 -17.57 27.80
CA PRO A 114 20.53 -17.97 28.86
C PRO A 114 21.82 -18.49 28.25
N SER A 115 22.96 -17.99 28.76
CA SER A 115 24.29 -18.47 28.41
C SER A 115 24.87 -19.27 29.57
N PRO A 116 25.27 -20.54 29.37
CA PRO A 116 25.24 -21.31 28.13
C PRO A 116 23.85 -21.88 27.78
N TYR A 117 23.51 -21.87 26.48
CA TYR A 117 22.27 -22.49 26.00
C TYR A 117 22.43 -24.00 25.91
N HIS A 118 21.55 -24.74 26.59
CA HIS A 118 21.53 -26.19 26.54
C HIS A 118 20.59 -26.66 25.43
N GLU A 119 21.12 -27.51 24.54
CA GLU A 119 20.35 -28.03 23.42
C GLU A 119 19.15 -28.89 23.91
N PRO A 120 17.93 -28.69 23.37
CA PRO A 120 16.77 -29.44 23.81
C PRO A 120 16.89 -30.94 23.48
N ASP A 121 16.59 -31.75 24.48
CA ASP A 121 16.56 -33.22 24.38
C ASP A 121 15.41 -33.71 23.48
N GLY A 122 15.53 -34.93 22.96
CA GLY A 122 14.56 -35.54 22.03
C GLY A 122 13.14 -35.63 22.59
N ALA A 123 12.98 -35.87 23.90
CA ALA A 123 11.67 -35.87 24.56
C ALA A 123 11.03 -34.47 24.55
N LEU A 124 11.82 -33.43 24.86
CA LEU A 124 11.38 -32.04 24.83
C LEU A 124 11.01 -31.62 23.41
N VAL A 125 11.84 -31.94 22.42
CA VAL A 125 11.59 -31.69 21.00
C VAL A 125 10.28 -32.33 20.55
N SER A 126 10.03 -33.58 20.93
CA SER A 126 8.79 -34.27 20.58
C SER A 126 7.56 -33.60 21.20
N SER A 127 7.65 -33.19 22.47
CA SER A 127 6.56 -32.46 23.14
C SER A 127 6.30 -31.08 22.51
N MET A 128 7.36 -30.39 22.09
CA MET A 128 7.27 -29.06 21.46
C MET A 128 6.77 -29.17 20.03
N LYS A 129 7.12 -30.22 19.29
CA LYS A 129 6.53 -30.53 17.99
C LYS A 129 5.02 -30.69 18.09
N GLN A 130 4.52 -31.44 19.06
CA GLN A 130 3.06 -31.59 19.26
C GLN A 130 2.40 -30.25 19.56
N ARG A 131 3.01 -29.42 20.43
CA ARG A 131 2.53 -28.07 20.69
C ARG A 131 2.55 -27.18 19.45
N PHE A 132 3.59 -27.28 18.62
CA PHE A 132 3.70 -26.56 17.36
C PHE A 132 2.56 -26.94 16.40
N LEU A 133 2.20 -28.22 16.31
CA LEU A 133 1.09 -28.69 15.49
C LEU A 133 -0.28 -28.19 15.97
N HIS A 134 -0.42 -27.94 17.28
CA HIS A 134 -1.63 -27.36 17.88
C HIS A 134 -1.73 -25.83 17.77
N LEU A 135 -0.68 -25.14 17.31
CA LEU A 135 -0.77 -23.71 17.03
C LEU A 135 -1.75 -23.43 15.89
N THR A 136 -2.24 -22.20 15.83
CA THR A 136 -3.04 -21.73 14.69
C THR A 136 -2.25 -21.85 13.39
N GLU A 137 -2.97 -22.07 12.28
CA GLU A 137 -2.35 -22.19 10.96
C GLU A 137 -1.53 -20.95 10.61
N GLU A 138 -2.06 -19.76 10.90
CA GLU A 138 -1.35 -18.48 10.70
C GLU A 138 0.00 -18.44 11.45
N ALA A 139 0.02 -18.84 12.72
CA ALA A 139 1.23 -18.85 13.52
C ALA A 139 2.26 -19.86 12.99
N ARG A 140 1.83 -21.06 12.62
CA ARG A 140 2.71 -22.07 12.01
C ARG A 140 3.30 -21.57 10.70
N THR A 141 2.45 -21.07 9.80
CA THR A 141 2.88 -20.55 8.49
C THR A 141 3.85 -19.40 8.67
N SER A 142 3.65 -18.52 9.64
CA SER A 142 4.60 -17.43 9.92
C SER A 142 5.98 -17.94 10.34
N VAL A 143 6.06 -18.94 11.23
CA VAL A 143 7.33 -19.52 11.69
C VAL A 143 8.03 -20.26 10.55
N VAL A 144 7.28 -21.00 9.74
CA VAL A 144 7.86 -21.73 8.60
C VAL A 144 8.32 -20.78 7.50
N ALA A 145 7.53 -19.75 7.16
CA ALA A 145 7.94 -18.71 6.23
C ALA A 145 9.23 -18.01 6.69
N PHE A 146 9.37 -17.75 8.00
CA PHE A 146 10.60 -17.22 8.57
C PHE A 146 11.79 -18.18 8.40
N CYS A 147 11.58 -19.49 8.62
CA CYS A 147 12.62 -20.50 8.42
C CYS A 147 13.17 -20.50 6.99
N HIS A 148 12.33 -20.29 5.97
CA HIS A 148 12.76 -20.18 4.57
C HIS A 148 13.49 -18.87 4.24
N GLN A 149 13.35 -17.83 5.06
CA GLN A 149 14.01 -16.53 4.87
C GLN A 149 15.38 -16.46 5.55
N LEU A 150 15.75 -17.45 6.37
CA LEU A 150 17.02 -17.46 7.09
C LEU A 150 18.20 -17.62 6.13
N PRO A 151 19.22 -16.73 6.19
CA PRO A 151 20.39 -16.81 5.31
C PRO A 151 21.44 -17.85 5.75
N TYR A 152 21.19 -18.57 6.85
CA TYR A 152 22.15 -19.48 7.47
C TYR A 152 21.98 -20.93 7.00
N GLN A 153 23.10 -21.65 6.85
CA GLN A 153 23.08 -23.09 6.59
C GLN A 153 22.85 -23.87 7.89
N LEU A 154 21.60 -23.90 8.35
CA LEU A 154 21.23 -24.59 9.59
C LEU A 154 20.82 -26.03 9.31
N THR A 155 21.18 -26.93 10.22
CA THR A 155 20.79 -28.34 10.12
C THR A 155 19.41 -28.55 10.76
N VAL A 156 18.40 -28.86 9.94
CA VAL A 156 17.05 -29.17 10.40
C VAL A 156 17.03 -30.57 11.04
N ARG A 157 16.38 -30.69 12.21
CA ARG A 157 16.18 -31.99 12.88
C ARG A 157 15.25 -32.88 12.04
N ARG A 158 15.58 -34.17 11.90
CA ARG A 158 14.78 -35.15 11.13
C ARG A 158 13.29 -35.14 11.49
N SER A 159 12.96 -34.97 12.77
CA SER A 159 11.58 -34.94 13.25
C SER A 159 10.76 -33.75 12.72
N MET A 160 11.42 -32.68 12.29
CA MET A 160 10.81 -31.42 11.84
C MET A 160 10.95 -31.18 10.32
N GLN A 161 11.77 -31.98 9.62
CA GLN A 161 12.00 -31.84 8.16
C GLN A 161 10.70 -31.89 7.36
N SER A 162 9.83 -32.86 7.63
CA SER A 162 8.56 -33.00 6.93
C SER A 162 7.64 -31.77 7.07
N LEU A 163 7.78 -30.99 8.14
CA LEU A 163 6.95 -29.81 8.38
C LEU A 163 7.42 -28.59 7.59
N LEU A 164 8.72 -28.51 7.26
CA LEU A 164 9.29 -27.44 6.44
C LEU A 164 9.18 -27.74 4.94
N GLU A 165 9.18 -29.01 4.54
CA GLU A 165 9.06 -29.42 3.13
C GLU A 165 7.62 -29.30 2.59
N THR A 166 6.60 -29.41 3.46
CA THR A 166 5.18 -29.42 3.04
C THR A 166 4.65 -28.04 2.60
N SER A 167 5.39 -26.96 2.87
CA SER A 167 4.94 -25.57 2.67
C SER A 167 5.71 -24.80 1.59
N ALA A 168 6.48 -25.50 0.75
CA ALA A 168 7.20 -24.93 -0.40
C ALA A 168 6.38 -24.98 -1.69
#